data_AF-K1U0I4-F1
#
_entry.id   AF-K1U0I4-F1
#
_cell.length_a   1.000
_cell.length_b   1.000
_cell.length_c   1.000
_cell.angle_alpha   90.00
_cell.angle_beta   90.00
_cell.angle_gamma   90.00
#
_symmetry.space_group_name_H-M   'P 1'
#
loop_
_entity.id
_entity.type
_entity.pdbx_description
1 polymer ?
#
loop_
_entity_poly.entity_id
_entity_poly.type
_entity_poly.pdbx_seq_one_letter_code
_entity_poly.pdbx_strand_id
1 'polypeptide(L)'
;MHFHIGYATINLKITAVRQTGVTMNKNKLNRLDEMMQSQVDSGMIPGGHLRIIKDGERVYDKCFGMADVARSLKISDNTIYRLYSMTKPVTAVAT
;
A
#
# COMPACT_ATOMS: atom_id res chain seq x y z
N MET A 1 3.92 37.19 -39.77
CA MET A 1 3.42 37.40 -38.38
C MET A 1 3.07 36.02 -37.83
N HIS A 2 3.97 35.47 -37.01
CA HIS A 2 3.84 34.14 -36.42
C HIS A 2 3.01 34.24 -35.14
N PHE A 3 1.83 33.61 -35.10
CA PHE A 3 1.09 33.37 -33.86
C PHE A 3 1.34 31.92 -33.42
N HIS A 4 2.19 31.76 -32.40
CA HIS A 4 2.38 30.50 -31.67
C HIS A 4 1.32 30.43 -30.57
N ILE A 5 0.24 29.68 -30.79
CA ILE A 5 -0.67 29.31 -29.72
C ILE A 5 -0.10 28.01 -29.11
N GLY A 6 0.63 28.17 -28.01
CA GLY A 6 1.25 27.05 -27.29
C GLY A 6 0.17 26.17 -26.67
N TYR A 7 -0.17 25.07 -27.32
CA TYR A 7 -0.91 23.99 -26.67
C TYR A 7 0.06 23.22 -25.79
N ALA A 8 0.05 23.50 -24.48
CA ALA A 8 0.76 22.71 -23.50
C ALA A 8 0.17 21.29 -23.48
N THR A 9 0.93 20.30 -23.95
CA THR A 9 0.58 18.89 -23.85
C THR A 9 0.61 18.47 -22.39
N ILE A 10 -0.54 18.38 -21.74
CA ILE A 10 -0.67 17.79 -20.42
C ILE A 10 -0.59 16.26 -20.62
N ASN A 11 0.60 15.69 -20.38
CA ASN A 11 0.77 14.23 -20.35
C ASN A 11 0.09 13.68 -19.09
N LEU A 12 -1.22 13.48 -19.14
CA LEU A 12 -1.94 12.75 -18.12
C LEU A 12 -1.52 11.28 -18.22
N LYS A 13 -0.60 10.84 -17.36
CA LYS A 13 -0.41 9.40 -17.10
C LYS A 13 -1.69 8.90 -16.42
N ILE A 14 -2.70 8.54 -17.23
CA ILE A 14 -3.83 7.76 -16.77
C ILE A 14 -3.29 6.35 -16.56
N THR A 15 -2.74 6.09 -15.37
CA THR A 15 -2.68 4.71 -14.87
C THR A 15 -4.13 4.29 -14.73
N ALA A 16 -4.66 3.59 -15.73
CA ALA A 16 -5.99 3.03 -15.68
C ALA A 16 -6.04 2.04 -14.52
N VAL A 17 -6.49 2.52 -13.35
CA VAL A 17 -6.96 1.64 -12.29
C VAL A 17 -8.17 0.95 -12.91
N ARG A 18 -8.04 -0.35 -13.22
CA ARG A 18 -9.20 -1.17 -13.58
C ARG A 18 -10.20 -1.01 -12.43
N GLN A 19 -11.29 -0.27 -12.66
CA GLN A 19 -12.42 -0.30 -11.76
C GLN A 19 -13.15 -1.60 -12.00
N THR A 20 -12.81 -2.59 -11.22
CA THR A 20 -13.57 -3.83 -11.17
C THR A 20 -14.79 -3.61 -10.29
N GLY A 21 -15.83 -4.42 -10.46
CA GLY A 21 -17.08 -4.33 -9.71
C GLY A 21 -16.95 -4.61 -8.20
N VAL A 22 -15.73 -4.68 -7.66
CA VAL A 22 -15.47 -4.97 -6.25
C VAL A 22 -15.81 -3.75 -5.40
N THR A 23 -17.02 -3.78 -4.81
CA THR A 23 -17.47 -2.77 -3.86
C THR A 23 -17.03 -3.13 -2.44
N MET A 24 -16.33 -2.21 -1.77
CA MET A 24 -15.96 -2.30 -0.36
C MET A 24 -16.49 -1.11 0.43
N ASN A 25 -16.79 -1.31 1.71
CA ASN A 25 -17.24 -0.23 2.59
C ASN A 25 -16.06 0.70 2.91
N LYS A 26 -16.08 1.90 2.32
CA LYS A 26 -15.01 2.91 2.48
C LYS A 26 -14.80 3.33 3.93
N ASN A 27 -15.86 3.44 4.73
CA ASN A 27 -15.73 3.83 6.15
C ASN A 27 -14.95 2.77 6.95
N LYS A 28 -15.15 1.48 6.64
CA LYS A 28 -14.35 0.41 7.27
C LYS A 28 -12.88 0.48 6.85
N LEU A 29 -12.60 0.79 5.59
CA LEU A 29 -11.23 0.95 5.11
C LEU A 29 -10.53 2.15 5.76
N ASN A 30 -11.22 3.28 5.90
CA ASN A 30 -10.68 4.45 6.60
C ASN A 30 -10.38 4.14 8.07
N ARG A 31 -11.23 3.36 8.73
CA ARG A 31 -10.97 2.91 10.11
C ARG A 31 -9.69 2.06 10.23
N LEU A 32 -9.28 1.37 9.17
CA LEU A 32 -7.98 0.66 9.15
C LEU A 32 -6.81 1.64 9.13
N ASP A 33 -6.94 2.78 8.44
CA ASP A 33 -5.92 3.84 8.45
C ASP A 33 -5.74 4.38 9.87
N GLU A 34 -6.84 4.77 10.51
CA GLU A 34 -6.85 5.31 11.87
C GLU A 34 -6.28 4.29 12.86
N MET A 35 -6.70 3.03 12.74
CA MET A 35 -6.20 1.96 13.57
C MET A 35 -4.69 1.81 13.40
N MET A 36 -4.19 1.60 12.18
CA MET A 36 -2.75 1.40 11.92
C MET A 36 -1.93 2.62 12.35
N GLN A 37 -2.39 3.83 12.03
CA GLN A 37 -1.71 5.06 12.42
C GLN A 37 -1.65 5.21 13.94
N SER A 38 -2.74 4.92 14.67
CA SER A 38 -2.75 4.98 16.14
C SER A 38 -1.75 4.02 16.79
N GLN A 39 -1.53 2.84 16.20
CA GLN A 39 -0.56 1.86 16.70
C GLN A 39 0.88 2.34 16.49
N VAL A 40 1.14 3.05 15.39
CA VAL A 40 2.44 3.69 15.13
C VAL A 40 2.65 4.90 16.05
N ASP A 41 1.65 5.77 16.16
CA ASP A 41 1.73 6.99 16.97
C ASP A 41 1.89 6.70 18.47
N SER A 42 1.25 5.64 18.96
CA SER A 42 1.42 5.17 20.35
C SER A 42 2.75 4.44 20.59
N GLY A 43 3.53 4.16 19.54
CA GLY A 43 4.79 3.43 19.63
C GLY A 43 4.63 1.93 19.89
N MET A 44 3.41 1.38 19.80
CA MET A 44 3.17 -0.06 19.99
C MET A 44 3.85 -0.88 18.89
N ILE A 45 3.88 -0.35 17.66
CA ILE A 45 4.64 -0.91 16.55
C ILE A 45 5.45 0.20 15.87
N PRO A 46 6.66 -0.08 15.36
CA PRO A 46 7.44 0.90 14.60
C PRO A 46 6.81 1.24 13.25
N GLY A 47 6.04 0.31 12.66
CA GLY A 47 5.39 0.44 11.38
C GLY A 47 4.76 -0.88 10.90
N GLY A 48 3.96 -0.80 9.84
CA GLY A 48 3.46 -1.97 9.12
C GLY A 48 3.02 -1.67 7.69
N HIS A 49 2.89 -2.70 6.86
CA HIS A 49 2.27 -2.63 5.53
C HIS A 49 0.99 -3.45 5.56
N LEU A 50 -0.16 -2.79 5.35
CA LEU A 50 -1.46 -3.45 5.32
C LEU A 50 -2.00 -3.48 3.90
N ARG A 51 -2.29 -4.68 3.40
CA ARG A 51 -2.84 -4.95 2.07
C ARG A 51 -4.07 -5.84 2.16
N ILE A 52 -5.11 -5.48 1.43
CA ILE A 52 -6.32 -6.31 1.26
C ILE A 52 -6.49 -6.57 -0.23
N ILE A 53 -6.62 -7.87 -0.55
CA ILE A 53 -6.89 -8.34 -1.91
C ILE A 53 -8.26 -9.00 -1.90
N LYS A 54 -9.14 -8.58 -2.82
CA LYS A 54 -10.47 -9.18 -3.03
C LYS A 54 -10.68 -9.40 -4.52
N ASP A 55 -11.10 -10.61 -4.88
CA ASP A 55 -11.35 -11.02 -6.28
C ASP A 55 -10.15 -10.73 -7.21
N GLY A 56 -8.93 -10.93 -6.70
CA GLY A 56 -7.68 -10.67 -7.42
C GLY A 56 -7.23 -9.21 -7.41
N GLU A 57 -7.98 -8.30 -6.78
CA GLU A 57 -7.69 -6.88 -6.80
C GLU A 57 -7.25 -6.29 -5.47
N ARG A 58 -6.26 -5.40 -5.53
CA ARG A 58 -5.76 -4.62 -4.40
C ARG A 58 -6.76 -3.51 -4.05
N VAL A 59 -7.74 -3.83 -3.20
CA VAL A 59 -8.79 -2.90 -2.76
C VAL A 59 -8.34 -1.96 -1.64
N TYR A 60 -7.25 -2.30 -0.94
CA TYR A 60 -6.61 -1.47 0.07
C TYR A 60 -5.13 -1.80 0.13
N ASP A 61 -4.29 -0.77 0.20
CA ASP A 61 -2.84 -0.95 0.24
C ASP A 61 -2.11 0.29 0.76
N LYS A 62 -1.61 0.24 1.99
CA LYS A 62 -0.92 1.37 2.62
C LYS A 62 0.20 0.94 3.53
N CYS A 63 1.25 1.75 3.55
CA CYS A 63 2.42 1.61 4.42
C CYS A 63 2.35 2.65 5.54
N PHE A 64 2.76 2.25 6.75
CA PHE A 64 2.73 3.08 7.95
C PHE A 64 4.07 2.97 8.67
N GLY A 65 4.60 4.08 9.18
CA GLY A 65 5.80 4.08 10.04
C GLY A 65 7.11 3.63 9.37
N MET A 66 7.99 3.03 10.17
CA MET A 66 9.37 2.72 9.83
C MET A 66 9.62 1.20 9.76
N ALA A 67 10.37 0.78 8.75
CA ALA A 67 10.91 -0.57 8.59
C ALA A 67 12.12 -0.78 9.52
N ASP A 68 12.91 0.28 9.72
CA ASP A 68 14.07 0.30 10.61
C ASP A 68 14.17 1.69 11.26
N VAL A 69 13.94 1.74 12.56
CA VAL A 69 13.94 2.99 13.33
C VAL A 69 15.36 3.55 13.46
N ALA A 70 16.37 2.71 13.70
CA ALA A 70 17.75 3.15 13.90
C ALA A 70 18.34 3.76 12.62
N ARG A 71 17.94 3.24 11.46
CA ARG A 71 18.36 3.72 10.14
C ARG A 71 17.40 4.74 9.53
N SER A 72 16.33 5.11 10.23
CA SER A 72 15.26 5.99 9.73
C SER A 72 14.69 5.55 8.37
N LEU A 73 14.51 4.24 8.17
CA LEU A 73 13.98 3.69 6.92
C LEU A 73 12.46 3.53 7.02
N LYS A 74 11.73 4.16 6.09
CA LYS A 74 10.27 4.03 5.98
C LYS A 74 9.88 2.68 5.39
N ILE A 75 8.69 2.21 5.76
CA ILE A 75 8.07 1.07 5.08
C ILE A 75 7.63 1.47 3.67
N SER A 76 7.82 0.57 2.72
CA SER A 76 7.40 0.69 1.32
C SER A 76 6.90 -0.65 0.80
N ASP A 77 6.30 -0.67 -0.40
CA ASP A 77 5.83 -1.90 -1.06
C ASP A 77 6.95 -2.95 -1.26
N ASN A 78 8.21 -2.51 -1.27
CA ASN A 78 9.38 -3.38 -1.47
C ASN A 78 10.15 -3.67 -0.18
N THR A 79 9.60 -3.33 0.98
CA THR A 79 10.25 -3.64 2.27
C THR A 79 10.32 -5.16 2.46
N ILE A 80 11.52 -5.68 2.73
CA ILE A 80 11.75 -7.11 2.95
C ILE A 80 11.51 -7.44 4.42
N TYR A 81 10.67 -8.45 4.68
CA TYR A 81 10.35 -8.93 6.02
C TYR A 81 10.89 -10.33 6.26
N ARG A 82 11.24 -10.62 7.51
CA ARG A 82 11.51 -11.99 7.96
C ARG A 82 10.17 -12.65 8.32
N LEU A 83 9.78 -13.67 7.55
CA LEU A 83 8.47 -14.31 7.67
C LEU A 83 8.31 -15.22 8.90
N TYR A 84 9.41 -15.70 9.50
CA TYR A 84 9.38 -16.62 10.64
C TYR A 84 8.38 -17.77 10.43
N SER A 85 7.51 -18.03 11.40
CA SER A 85 6.48 -19.09 11.30
C SER A 85 5.53 -18.95 10.12
N MET A 86 5.49 -17.81 9.42
CA MET A 86 4.71 -17.64 8.19
C MET A 86 5.33 -18.31 6.97
N THR A 87 6.48 -18.99 7.11
CA THR A 87 7.01 -19.88 6.06
C THR A 87 6.26 -21.21 5.96
N LYS A 88 5.52 -21.63 6.99
CA LYS A 88 4.86 -22.96 7.03
C LYS A 88 3.96 -23.26 5.83
N PRO A 89 3.07 -22.36 5.37
CA PRO A 89 2.25 -22.62 4.19
C PRO A 89 3.08 -22.84 2.93
N VAL A 90 4.24 -22.17 2.79
CA VAL A 90 5.16 -22.35 1.66
C VAL A 90 5.82 -23.72 1.72
N THR A 91 6.29 -24.16 2.89
CA THR A 91 6.88 -25.49 3.06
C THR A 91 5.85 -26.60 2.81
N ALA A 92 4.61 -26.41 3.26
CA ALA A 92 3.54 -27.41 3.12
C ALA A 92 3.18 -27.72 1.65
N VAL A 93 3.25 -26.74 0.75
CA VAL A 93 2.98 -26.94 -0.69
C VAL A 93 4.19 -27.44 -1.48
N ALA A 94 5.39 -27.37 -0.89
CA ALA A 94 6.63 -27.80 -1.53
C ALA A 94 6.93 -29.31 -1.35
N THR A 95 6.13 -30.00 -0.52
CA THR A 95 6.20 -31.45 -0.30
C THR A 95 5.14 -32.14 -1.13
#